data_AF-A0A8I2YUW5-F1
#
_entry.id   AF-A0A8I2YUW5-F1
#
_cell.length_a   1.000
_cell.length_b   1.000
_cell.length_c   1.000
_cell.angle_alpha   90.00
_cell.angle_beta   90.00
_cell.angle_gamma   90.00
#
_symmetry.space_group_name_H-M   'P 1'
#
loop_
_entity.id
_entity.type
_entity.pdbx_description
1 polymer ?
#
loop_
_entity_poly.entity_id
_entity_poly.type
_entity_poly.pdbx_seq_one_letter_code
_entity_poly.pdbx_strand_id
1 'polypeptide(L)'
;MYLTAPKDVLQSYQQKPDCFQNAISLVKARCEELRMDEQERIQAAIGMTMCELATARHYLPPMECAAYVRVGHKASPPTPKGQARCVDALSRSAQFWSSYSGYLREIPQLCFTFRRWIDIDTAKDIYRNITEEKVFFVRFLIEREKASKTTQDLWGILAEDMRNMLEALRLASNGLKDTSDILIMTNLNSSQSLLMEVQSAIHKIEDRDRANHEEIMTKVSKFFIIIHV
;
A
#
# COMPACT_ATOMS: atom_id res chain seq x y z
N MET A 1 -9.52 -19.51 9.42
CA MET A 1 -9.79 -20.62 8.47
C MET A 1 -9.10 -20.24 7.16
N TYR A 2 -7.88 -20.73 6.93
CA TYR A 2 -7.11 -20.42 5.71
C TYR A 2 -7.57 -21.34 4.58
N LEU A 3 -8.14 -20.76 3.53
CA LEU A 3 -8.39 -21.45 2.27
C LEU A 3 -7.06 -21.54 1.51
N THR A 4 -6.30 -22.61 1.73
CA THR A 4 -5.17 -22.98 0.87
C THR A 4 -5.73 -23.61 -0.40
N ALA A 5 -5.82 -22.80 -1.46
CA ALA A 5 -6.16 -23.28 -2.79
C ALA A 5 -5.07 -24.24 -3.31
N PRO A 6 -5.41 -25.37 -3.93
CA PRO A 6 -4.44 -26.31 -4.51
C PRO A 6 -3.89 -25.72 -5.82
N LYS A 7 -2.92 -24.79 -5.72
CA LYS A 7 -2.36 -24.07 -6.88
C LYS A 7 -1.13 -24.72 -7.52
N ASP A 8 -0.41 -25.60 -6.83
CA ASP A 8 0.92 -26.03 -7.33
C ASP A 8 0.89 -27.15 -8.38
N VAL A 9 0.00 -28.14 -8.27
CA VAL A 9 0.07 -29.33 -9.15
C VAL A 9 -0.42 -29.02 -10.56
N LEU A 10 -1.55 -28.31 -10.69
CA LEU A 10 -2.12 -27.96 -11.99
C LEU A 10 -1.25 -26.95 -12.75
N GLN A 11 -0.65 -26.01 -12.03
CA GLN A 11 0.23 -24.99 -12.58
C GLN A 11 1.56 -25.58 -13.08
N SER A 12 2.11 -26.57 -12.37
CA SER A 12 3.28 -27.33 -12.83
C SER A 12 3.00 -28.18 -14.08
N TYR A 13 1.74 -28.60 -14.28
CA TYR A 13 1.28 -29.33 -15.45
C TYR A 13 1.10 -28.42 -16.67
N GLN A 14 0.64 -27.17 -16.46
CA GLN A 14 0.47 -26.19 -17.53
C GLN A 14 1.79 -25.65 -18.10
N GLN A 15 2.89 -25.75 -17.35
CA GLN A 15 4.19 -25.17 -17.73
C GLN A 15 5.12 -26.13 -18.47
N LYS A 16 4.81 -27.44 -18.54
CA LYS A 16 5.65 -28.37 -19.30
C LYS A 16 5.21 -28.37 -20.76
N PRO A 17 6.11 -28.07 -21.71
CA PRO A 17 5.77 -28.23 -23.11
C PRO A 17 5.51 -29.70 -23.40
N ASP A 18 4.33 -29.99 -23.95
CA ASP A 18 3.98 -31.33 -24.41
C ASP A 18 4.95 -31.79 -25.50
N CYS A 19 5.09 -33.11 -25.70
CA CYS A 19 6.01 -33.70 -26.68
C CYS A 19 5.94 -33.00 -28.06
N PHE A 20 4.71 -32.69 -28.51
CA PHE A 20 4.46 -31.99 -29.78
C PHE A 20 4.95 -30.54 -29.79
N GLN A 21 4.81 -29.81 -28.67
CA GLN A 21 5.34 -28.45 -28.55
C GLN A 21 6.86 -28.47 -28.61
N ASN A 22 7.50 -29.43 -27.95
CA ASN A 22 8.95 -29.61 -28.02
C ASN A 22 9.39 -29.97 -29.44
N ALA A 23 8.66 -30.82 -30.15
CA ALA A 23 8.96 -31.19 -31.53
C ALA A 23 8.89 -29.97 -32.48
N ILE A 24 7.92 -29.06 -32.30
CA ILE A 24 7.86 -27.80 -33.05
C ILE A 24 8.98 -26.84 -32.65
N SER A 25 9.37 -26.79 -31.38
CA SER A 25 10.42 -25.87 -30.92
C SER A 25 11.79 -26.12 -31.58
N LEU A 26 11.97 -27.27 -32.25
CA LEU A 26 13.14 -27.60 -33.05
C LEU A 26 13.24 -26.78 -34.35
N VAL A 27 12.13 -26.23 -34.83
CA VAL A 27 12.10 -25.30 -35.96
C VAL A 27 12.57 -23.94 -35.45
N LYS A 28 13.77 -23.52 -35.87
CA LYS A 28 14.37 -22.24 -35.46
C LYS A 28 13.99 -21.12 -36.41
N ALA A 29 13.70 -21.45 -37.68
CA ALA A 29 13.16 -20.49 -38.62
C ALA A 29 11.92 -19.81 -38.04
N ARG A 30 11.76 -18.51 -38.31
CA ARG A 30 10.50 -17.83 -37.98
C ARG A 30 9.42 -18.56 -38.78
N CYS A 31 8.40 -19.10 -38.10
CA CYS A 31 7.28 -19.78 -38.79
C CYS A 31 6.68 -18.90 -39.91
N GLU A 32 6.86 -17.58 -39.81
CA GLU A 32 6.48 -16.52 -40.77
C GLU A 32 7.28 -16.50 -42.08
N GLU A 33 8.43 -17.18 -42.16
CA GLU A 33 9.25 -17.20 -43.37
C GLU A 33 8.66 -18.13 -44.44
N LEU A 34 8.56 -17.63 -45.68
CA LEU A 34 7.96 -18.34 -46.81
C LEU A 34 8.67 -19.67 -47.15
N ARG A 35 9.94 -19.81 -46.76
CA ARG A 35 10.75 -21.01 -46.96
C ARG A 35 11.35 -21.44 -45.64
N MET A 36 10.63 -22.34 -44.95
CA MET A 36 11.17 -23.09 -43.83
C MET A 36 12.35 -23.94 -44.29
N ASP A 37 13.40 -24.00 -43.49
CA ASP A 37 14.54 -24.87 -43.73
C ASP A 37 14.09 -26.35 -43.79
N GLU A 38 14.53 -27.05 -44.83
CA GLU A 38 14.09 -28.41 -45.10
C GLU A 38 14.56 -29.38 -44.02
N GLN A 39 15.77 -29.16 -43.48
CA GLN A 39 16.35 -29.99 -42.43
C GLN A 39 15.57 -29.85 -41.12
N GLU A 40 15.21 -28.62 -40.74
CA GLU A 40 14.35 -28.32 -39.59
C GLU A 40 12.97 -28.92 -39.76
N ARG A 41 12.37 -28.80 -40.96
CA ARG A 41 11.06 -29.37 -41.27
C ARG A 41 11.04 -30.89 -41.12
N ILE A 42 12.06 -31.57 -41.66
CA ILE A 42 12.17 -33.03 -41.54
C ILE A 42 12.40 -33.43 -40.08
N GLN A 43 13.26 -32.71 -39.35
CA GLN A 43 13.54 -32.99 -37.94
C GLN A 43 12.28 -32.87 -37.06
N ALA A 44 11.51 -31.80 -37.23
CA ALA A 44 10.27 -31.61 -36.49
C ALA A 44 9.20 -32.65 -36.90
N ALA A 45 9.13 -33.05 -38.18
CA ALA A 45 8.21 -34.08 -38.65
C ALA A 45 8.52 -35.46 -38.03
N ILE A 46 9.80 -35.83 -37.93
CA ILE A 46 10.23 -37.04 -37.21
C ILE A 46 9.85 -36.92 -35.74
N GLY A 47 10.12 -35.79 -35.09
CA GLY A 47 9.77 -35.56 -33.68
C GLY A 47 8.28 -35.73 -33.41
N MET A 48 7.42 -35.12 -34.23
CA MET A 48 5.96 -35.26 -34.13
C MET A 48 5.50 -36.71 -34.32
N THR A 49 6.08 -37.40 -35.29
CA THR A 49 5.80 -38.83 -35.52
C THR A 49 6.16 -39.65 -34.29
N MET A 50 7.32 -39.39 -33.66
CA MET A 50 7.71 -40.09 -32.43
C MET A 50 6.76 -39.79 -31.28
N CYS A 51 6.29 -38.54 -31.16
CA CYS A 51 5.28 -38.17 -30.16
C CYS A 51 3.97 -38.93 -30.37
N GLU A 52 3.48 -39.02 -31.61
CA GLU A 52 2.28 -39.77 -31.96
C GLU A 52 2.45 -41.27 -31.64
N LEU A 53 3.55 -41.88 -32.08
CA LEU A 53 3.83 -43.29 -31.81
C LEU A 53 3.93 -43.60 -30.32
N ALA A 54 4.49 -42.68 -29.52
CA ALA A 54 4.55 -42.84 -28.06
C ALA A 54 3.15 -42.85 -27.41
N THR A 55 2.13 -42.23 -28.02
CA THR A 55 0.75 -42.32 -27.52
C THR A 55 0.11 -43.67 -27.82
N ALA A 56 0.52 -44.33 -28.91
CA ALA A 56 0.00 -45.63 -29.31
C ALA A 56 0.76 -46.74 -28.57
N ARG A 57 0.24 -47.16 -27.42
CA ARG A 57 0.83 -48.17 -26.48
C ARG A 57 1.32 -49.50 -27.09
N HIS A 58 1.06 -49.77 -28.36
CA HIS A 58 1.34 -51.02 -29.05
C HIS A 58 2.49 -50.96 -30.08
N TYR A 59 3.08 -49.78 -30.32
CA TYR A 59 4.18 -49.64 -31.28
C TYR A 59 5.48 -49.22 -30.60
N LEU A 60 6.56 -49.94 -30.88
CA LEU A 60 7.90 -49.53 -30.51
C LEU A 60 8.49 -48.66 -31.64
N PRO A 61 9.01 -47.45 -31.34
CA PRO A 61 9.69 -46.64 -32.33
C PRO A 61 10.91 -47.35 -32.94
N PRO A 62 11.25 -47.12 -34.22
CA PRO A 62 12.48 -47.63 -34.81
C PRO A 62 13.72 -47.17 -34.02
N MET A 63 14.69 -48.06 -33.81
CA MET A 63 15.91 -47.76 -33.05
C MET A 63 16.75 -46.68 -33.74
N GLU A 64 16.67 -46.59 -35.06
CA GLU A 64 17.27 -45.55 -35.90
C GLU A 64 16.76 -44.15 -35.53
N CYS A 65 15.57 -44.04 -34.94
CA CYS A 65 14.93 -42.80 -34.53
C CYS A 65 15.10 -42.47 -33.04
N ALA A 66 15.90 -43.25 -32.28
CA ALA A 66 16.03 -43.08 -30.83
C ALA A 66 16.44 -41.67 -30.38
N ALA A 67 17.22 -40.95 -31.21
CA ALA A 67 17.62 -39.56 -30.96
C ALA A 67 16.44 -38.59 -30.87
N TYR A 68 15.29 -38.94 -31.45
CA TYR A 68 14.09 -38.10 -31.53
C TYR A 68 13.02 -38.47 -30.50
N VAL A 69 13.19 -39.59 -29.77
CA VAL A 69 12.24 -40.05 -28.74
C VAL A 69 12.38 -39.24 -27.44
N ARG A 70 13.57 -38.67 -27.18
CA ARG A 70 13.83 -37.79 -26.02
C ARG A 70 13.91 -36.34 -26.48
N VAL A 71 12.77 -35.75 -26.82
CA VAL A 71 12.71 -34.32 -27.09
C VAL A 71 12.82 -33.56 -25.77
N GLY A 72 14.06 -33.31 -25.34
CA GLY A 72 14.37 -32.61 -24.10
C GLY A 72 15.85 -32.25 -24.02
N HIS A 73 16.19 -31.04 -24.48
CA HIS A 73 17.37 -30.18 -24.26
C HIS A 73 18.81 -30.77 -24.13
N LYS A 74 19.05 -32.08 -24.21
CA LYS A 74 20.39 -32.69 -24.05
C LYS A 74 20.73 -33.76 -25.09
N ALA A 75 19.91 -33.94 -26.12
CA ALA A 75 20.29 -34.78 -27.26
C ALA A 75 21.14 -33.97 -28.23
N SER A 76 22.34 -34.47 -28.57
CA SER A 76 23.14 -33.90 -29.65
C SER A 76 22.29 -33.82 -30.92
N PRO A 77 22.38 -32.72 -31.70
CA PRO A 77 21.62 -32.59 -32.92
C PRO A 77 21.88 -33.80 -33.83
N PRO A 78 20.82 -34.46 -34.33
CA PRO A 78 20.99 -35.65 -35.14
C PRO A 78 21.77 -35.32 -36.40
N THR A 79 22.77 -36.14 -36.72
CA THR A 79 23.55 -35.98 -37.95
C THR A 79 22.63 -36.18 -39.16
N PRO A 80 22.91 -35.55 -40.32
CA PRO A 80 22.11 -35.76 -41.54
C PRO A 80 21.98 -37.25 -41.92
N LYS A 81 23.04 -38.03 -41.68
CA LYS A 81 23.04 -39.48 -41.88
C LYS A 81 22.12 -40.22 -40.91
N GLY A 82 22.06 -39.79 -39.65
CA GLY A 82 21.14 -40.34 -38.65
C GLY A 82 19.69 -40.05 -38.98
N GLN A 83 19.39 -38.83 -39.41
CA GLN A 83 18.07 -38.44 -39.88
C GLN A 83 17.62 -39.26 -41.09
N ALA A 84 18.47 -39.38 -42.12
CA ALA A 84 18.15 -40.17 -43.31
C ALA A 84 17.87 -41.64 -42.97
N ARG A 85 18.63 -42.25 -42.03
CA ARG A 85 18.38 -43.60 -41.54
C ARG A 85 17.05 -43.74 -40.80
N CYS A 86 16.69 -42.74 -39.99
CA CYS A 86 15.38 -42.73 -39.33
C CYS A 86 14.24 -42.62 -40.35
N VAL A 87 14.36 -41.76 -41.36
CA VAL A 87 13.35 -41.65 -42.43
C VAL A 87 13.23 -42.96 -43.22
N ASP A 88 14.36 -43.60 -43.55
CA ASP A 88 14.36 -44.94 -44.17
C ASP A 88 13.62 -45.96 -43.29
N ALA A 89 13.91 -45.98 -41.99
CA ALA A 89 13.25 -46.89 -41.07
C ALA A 89 11.73 -46.63 -40.94
N LEU A 90 11.30 -45.35 -40.94
CA LEU A 90 9.89 -44.97 -40.96
C LEU A 90 9.18 -45.45 -42.24
N SER A 91 9.87 -45.43 -43.38
CA SER A 91 9.31 -45.89 -44.66
C SER A 91 9.00 -47.40 -44.70
N ARG A 92 9.58 -48.21 -43.80
CA ARG A 92 9.35 -49.66 -43.72
C ARG A 92 7.96 -50.03 -43.18
N SER A 93 7.23 -49.07 -42.61
CA SER A 93 5.86 -49.25 -42.12
C SER A 93 4.95 -48.23 -42.78
N ALA A 94 3.90 -48.69 -43.47
CA ALA A 94 2.94 -47.80 -44.12
C ALA A 94 2.29 -46.83 -43.12
N GLN A 95 2.01 -47.29 -41.90
CA GLN A 95 1.45 -46.45 -40.84
C GLN A 95 2.41 -45.35 -40.41
N PHE A 96 3.69 -45.68 -40.19
CA PHE A 96 4.69 -44.71 -39.76
C PHE A 96 5.01 -43.70 -40.87
N TRP A 97 5.03 -44.17 -42.12
CA TRP A 97 5.18 -43.32 -43.29
C TRP A 97 4.02 -42.35 -43.46
N SER A 98 2.77 -42.78 -43.23
CA SER A 98 1.60 -41.91 -43.26
C SER A 98 1.70 -40.79 -42.21
N SER A 99 2.04 -41.12 -40.96
CA SER A 99 2.25 -40.11 -39.90
C SER A 99 3.37 -39.12 -40.26
N TYR A 100 4.54 -39.63 -40.66
CA TYR A 100 5.68 -38.78 -41.02
C TYR A 100 5.40 -37.86 -42.21
N SER A 101 4.86 -38.40 -43.30
CA SER A 101 4.57 -37.64 -44.52
C SER A 101 3.45 -36.63 -44.32
N GLY A 102 2.47 -36.94 -43.47
CA GLY A 102 1.44 -36.01 -43.02
C GLY A 102 2.07 -34.82 -42.28
N TYR A 103 2.83 -35.08 -41.21
CA TYR A 103 3.49 -34.01 -40.46
C TYR A 103 4.46 -33.20 -41.32
N LEU A 104 5.27 -33.83 -42.17
CA LEU A 104 6.19 -33.11 -43.06
C LEU A 104 5.50 -32.05 -43.93
N ARG A 105 4.27 -32.32 -44.37
CA ARG A 105 3.45 -31.38 -45.14
C ARG A 105 2.83 -30.30 -44.25
N GLU A 106 2.40 -30.67 -43.05
CA GLU A 106 1.64 -29.81 -42.14
C GLU A 106 2.52 -28.91 -41.25
N ILE A 107 3.79 -29.23 -41.07
CA ILE A 107 4.72 -28.50 -40.19
C ILE A 107 4.69 -26.98 -40.41
N PRO A 108 4.68 -26.43 -41.65
CA PRO A 108 4.57 -24.98 -41.81
C PRO A 108 3.32 -24.39 -41.15
N GLN A 109 2.16 -25.04 -41.31
CA GLN A 109 0.90 -24.60 -40.69
C GLN A 109 0.92 -24.81 -39.17
N LEU A 110 1.42 -25.96 -38.72
CA LEU A 110 1.51 -26.28 -37.30
C LEU A 110 2.48 -25.34 -36.57
N CYS A 111 3.58 -24.93 -37.20
CA CYS A 111 4.53 -23.97 -36.66
C CYS A 111 3.82 -22.66 -36.27
N PHE A 112 3.02 -22.08 -37.17
CA PHE A 112 2.24 -20.87 -36.89
C PHE A 112 1.29 -21.05 -35.71
N THR A 113 0.56 -22.17 -35.67
CA THR A 113 -0.41 -22.39 -34.60
C THR A 113 0.29 -22.59 -33.26
N PHE A 114 1.29 -23.46 -33.19
CA PHE A 114 2.00 -23.73 -31.94
C PHE A 114 2.77 -22.51 -31.44
N ARG A 115 3.35 -21.70 -32.34
CA ARG A 115 4.00 -20.45 -31.96
C ARG A 115 3.02 -19.49 -31.29
N ARG A 116 1.86 -19.28 -31.91
CA ARG A 116 0.81 -18.43 -31.33
C ARG A 116 0.36 -18.93 -29.95
N TRP A 117 0.23 -20.24 -29.78
CA TRP A 117 -0.11 -20.82 -28.47
C TRP A 117 0.97 -20.56 -27.41
N ILE A 118 2.25 -20.79 -27.75
CA ILE A 118 3.39 -20.51 -26.87
C ILE A 118 3.45 -19.03 -26.49
N ASP A 119 3.24 -18.13 -27.45
CA ASP A 119 3.25 -16.69 -27.22
C ASP A 119 2.08 -16.26 -26.31
N ILE A 120 0.88 -16.85 -26.48
CA ILE A 120 -0.28 -16.61 -25.61
C ILE A 120 -0.01 -17.06 -24.18
N ASP A 121 0.55 -18.26 -23.99
CA ASP A 121 0.82 -18.78 -22.65
C ASP A 121 1.95 -18.00 -21.96
N THR A 122 2.98 -17.60 -22.71
CA THR A 122 4.03 -16.69 -22.22
C THR A 122 3.43 -15.35 -21.77
N ALA A 123 2.54 -14.76 -22.58
CA ALA A 123 1.88 -13.52 -22.22
C ALA A 123 1.05 -13.66 -20.94
N LYS A 124 0.25 -14.74 -20.81
CA LYS A 124 -0.53 -15.02 -19.59
C LYS A 124 0.36 -15.14 -18.35
N ASP A 125 1.50 -15.80 -18.47
CA ASP A 125 2.43 -15.98 -17.35
C ASP A 125 3.04 -14.63 -16.91
N ILE A 126 3.47 -13.81 -17.87
CA ILE A 126 3.94 -12.44 -17.61
C ILE A 126 2.85 -11.61 -16.91
N TYR A 127 1.62 -11.63 -17.45
CA TYR A 127 0.50 -10.91 -16.85
C TYR A 127 0.19 -11.38 -15.44
N ARG A 128 0.25 -12.69 -15.19
CA ARG A 128 0.03 -13.26 -13.87
C ARG A 128 1.09 -12.75 -12.89
N ASN A 129 2.36 -12.83 -13.25
CA ASN A 129 3.47 -12.37 -12.42
C ASN A 129 3.34 -10.87 -12.09
N ILE A 130 3.08 -10.03 -13.10
CA ILE A 130 2.84 -8.59 -12.90
C ILE A 130 1.64 -8.35 -11.97
N THR A 131 0.54 -9.09 -12.18
CA THR A 131 -0.66 -8.90 -11.37
C THR A 131 -0.43 -9.27 -9.91
N GLU A 132 0.35 -10.31 -9.64
CA GLU A 132 0.73 -10.72 -8.27
C GLU A 132 1.50 -9.60 -7.55
N GLU A 133 2.47 -8.96 -8.22
CA GLU A 133 3.18 -7.79 -7.67
C GLU A 133 2.26 -6.59 -7.46
N LYS A 134 1.38 -6.28 -8.42
CA LYS A 134 0.44 -5.15 -8.32
C LYS A 134 -0.54 -5.34 -7.17
N VAL A 135 -1.02 -6.56 -6.94
CA VAL A 135 -1.90 -6.87 -5.81
C VAL A 135 -1.17 -6.62 -4.48
N PHE A 136 0.09 -7.02 -4.36
CA PHE A 136 0.89 -6.75 -3.16
C PHE A 136 1.06 -5.24 -2.94
N PHE A 137 1.39 -4.49 -3.99
CA PHE A 137 1.55 -3.04 -3.92
C PHE A 137 0.26 -2.32 -3.52
N VAL A 138 -0.88 -2.68 -4.11
CA VAL A 138 -2.18 -2.08 -3.75
C VAL A 138 -2.53 -2.36 -2.29
N ARG A 139 -2.32 -3.59 -1.80
CA ARG A 139 -2.54 -3.91 -0.38
C ARG A 139 -1.64 -3.06 0.53
N PHE A 140 -0.37 -2.91 0.19
CA PHE A 140 0.55 -2.05 0.93
C PHE A 140 0.06 -0.59 0.99
N LEU A 141 -0.41 -0.02 -0.12
CA LEU A 141 -0.94 1.34 -0.14
C LEU A 141 -2.19 1.50 0.73
N ILE A 142 -3.12 0.54 0.68
CA ILE A 142 -4.32 0.54 1.52
C ILE A 142 -3.96 0.54 3.01
N GLU A 143 -3.02 -0.31 3.43
CA GLU A 143 -2.59 -0.35 4.83
C GLU A 143 -1.89 0.95 5.26
N ARG A 144 -1.06 1.54 4.38
CA ARG A 144 -0.44 2.84 4.65
C ARG A 144 -1.49 3.95 4.78
N GLU A 145 -2.51 3.95 3.93
CA GLU A 145 -3.59 4.93 3.96
C GLU A 145 -4.42 4.82 5.24
N LYS A 146 -4.74 3.60 5.69
CA LYS A 146 -5.40 3.39 6.99
C LYS A 146 -4.59 3.92 8.16
N ALA A 147 -3.27 3.67 8.18
CA ALA A 147 -2.38 4.18 9.22
C ALA A 147 -2.31 5.72 9.22
N SER A 148 -2.23 6.31 8.02
CA SER A 148 -2.26 7.77 7.85
C SER A 148 -3.57 8.37 8.34
N LYS A 149 -4.71 7.76 7.99
CA LYS A 149 -6.04 8.22 8.40
C LYS A 149 -6.23 8.16 9.91
N THR A 150 -5.78 7.07 10.54
CA THR A 150 -5.80 6.93 12.01
C THR A 150 -5.01 8.05 12.69
N THR A 151 -3.82 8.36 12.16
CA THR A 151 -3.01 9.48 12.66
C THR A 151 -3.72 10.80 12.47
N GLN A 152 -4.33 11.04 11.31
CA GLN A 152 -5.06 12.27 11.01
C GLN A 152 -6.28 12.44 11.93
N ASP A 153 -7.02 11.38 12.22
CA ASP A 153 -8.16 11.38 13.13
C ASP A 153 -7.70 11.72 14.57
N LEU A 154 -6.58 11.14 15.03
CA LEU A 154 -5.98 11.47 16.32
C LEU A 154 -5.56 12.94 16.41
N TRP A 155 -4.93 13.48 15.37
CA TRP A 155 -4.59 14.91 15.31
C TRP A 155 -5.83 15.80 15.31
N GLY A 156 -6.92 15.37 14.66
CA GLY A 156 -8.20 16.07 14.71
C GLY A 156 -8.76 16.16 16.14
N ILE A 157 -8.72 15.05 16.88
CA ILE A 157 -9.15 14.99 18.29
C ILE A 157 -8.26 15.91 19.15
N LEU A 158 -6.94 15.82 19.01
CA LEU A 158 -6.00 16.63 19.79
C LEU A 158 -6.17 18.14 19.51
N ALA A 159 -6.37 18.51 18.24
CA ALA A 159 -6.58 19.91 17.87
C ALA A 159 -7.87 20.47 18.50
N GLU A 160 -8.94 19.67 18.53
CA GLU A 160 -10.19 20.08 19.17
C GLU A 160 -10.06 20.20 20.69
N ASP A 161 -9.35 19.27 21.33
CA ASP A 161 -9.08 19.33 22.77
C ASP A 161 -8.23 20.57 23.14
N MET A 162 -7.20 20.88 22.33
CA MET A 162 -6.39 22.08 22.50
C MET A 162 -7.23 23.36 22.33
N ARG A 163 -8.17 23.37 21.40
CA ARG A 163 -9.12 24.48 21.20
C ARG A 163 -10.01 24.68 22.42
N ASN A 164 -10.52 23.59 22.99
CA ASN A 164 -11.34 23.62 24.20
C ASN A 164 -10.55 24.08 25.43
N MET A 165 -9.31 23.62 25.58
CA MET A 165 -8.41 24.09 26.65
C MET A 165 -8.10 25.58 26.54
N LEU A 166 -7.85 26.09 25.33
CA LEU A 166 -7.63 27.51 25.08
C LEU A 166 -8.86 28.34 25.47
N GLU A 167 -10.06 27.86 25.15
CA GLU A 167 -11.30 28.54 25.54
C GLU A 167 -11.52 28.51 27.06
N ALA A 168 -11.26 27.38 27.71
CA ALA A 168 -11.34 27.27 29.17
C ALA A 168 -10.34 28.22 29.87
N LEU A 169 -9.10 28.31 29.36
CA LEU A 169 -8.09 29.26 29.87
C LEU A 169 -8.53 30.71 29.67
N ARG A 170 -9.12 31.03 28.51
CA ARG A 170 -9.65 32.37 28.22
C ARG A 170 -10.78 32.73 29.18
N LEU A 171 -11.72 31.82 29.42
CA LEU A 171 -12.82 32.02 30.37
C LEU A 171 -12.31 32.19 31.81
N ALA A 172 -11.37 31.36 32.24
CA ALA A 172 -10.76 31.45 33.57
C ALA A 172 -10.00 32.78 33.75
N SER A 173 -9.26 33.23 32.74
CA SER A 173 -8.54 34.51 32.74
C SER A 173 -9.51 35.70 32.87
N ASN A 174 -10.60 35.70 32.10
CA ASN A 174 -11.62 36.73 32.20
C ASN A 174 -12.28 36.74 33.59
N GLY A 175 -12.63 35.57 34.14
CA GLY A 175 -13.19 35.46 35.48
C GLY A 175 -12.22 35.95 36.57
N LEU A 176 -10.92 35.68 36.43
CA LEU A 176 -9.90 36.19 37.36
C LEU A 176 -9.80 37.72 37.29
N LYS A 177 -9.86 38.29 36.08
CA LYS A 177 -9.88 39.74 35.88
C LYS A 177 -11.11 40.37 36.52
N ASP A 178 -12.30 39.82 36.28
CA ASP A 178 -13.54 40.33 36.87
C ASP A 178 -13.49 40.26 38.41
N THR A 179 -12.96 39.17 38.97
CA THR A 179 -12.78 39.03 40.42
C THR A 179 -11.80 40.06 40.98
N SER A 180 -10.71 40.32 40.26
CA SER A 180 -9.74 41.37 40.61
C SER A 180 -10.38 42.75 40.59
N ASP A 181 -11.15 43.09 39.56
CA ASP A 181 -11.82 44.38 39.43
C ASP A 181 -12.85 44.60 40.56
N ILE A 182 -13.60 43.54 40.92
CA ILE A 182 -14.51 43.57 42.08
C ILE A 182 -13.74 43.82 43.39
N LEU A 183 -12.63 43.11 43.62
CA LEU A 183 -11.81 43.30 44.83
C LEU A 183 -11.25 44.73 44.93
N ILE A 184 -10.76 45.28 43.82
CA ILE A 184 -10.26 46.66 43.74
C ILE A 184 -11.38 47.65 44.07
N MET A 185 -12.56 47.51 43.46
CA MET A 185 -13.70 48.38 43.79
C MET A 185 -14.13 48.26 45.25
N THR A 186 -14.20 47.05 45.79
CA THR A 186 -14.64 46.82 47.18
C THR A 186 -13.66 47.45 48.17
N ASN A 187 -12.36 47.34 47.90
CA ASN A 187 -11.32 47.95 48.72
C ASN A 187 -11.32 49.48 48.62
N LEU A 188 -11.49 50.04 47.42
CA LEU A 188 -11.64 51.49 47.21
C LEU A 188 -12.83 52.05 47.97
N ASN A 189 -14.00 51.40 47.86
CA ASN A 189 -15.22 51.83 48.53
C ASN A 189 -15.07 51.73 50.06
N SER A 190 -14.49 50.64 50.56
CA SER A 190 -14.22 50.47 51.99
C SER A 190 -13.25 51.54 52.49
N SER A 191 -12.19 51.84 51.73
CA SER A 191 -11.23 52.90 52.08
C SER A 191 -11.88 54.27 52.09
N GLN A 192 -12.75 54.60 51.12
CA GLN A 192 -13.51 55.86 51.12
C GLN A 192 -14.45 55.96 52.33
N SER A 193 -15.13 54.87 52.68
CA SER A 193 -16.00 54.82 53.86
C SER A 193 -15.22 55.11 55.14
N LEU A 194 -14.06 54.45 55.32
CA LEU A 194 -13.20 54.68 56.48
C LEU A 194 -12.67 56.12 56.53
N LEU A 195 -12.31 56.71 55.40
CA LEU A 195 -11.89 58.12 55.34
C LEU A 195 -13.03 59.06 55.74
N MET A 196 -14.27 58.80 55.30
CA MET A 196 -15.42 59.59 55.73
C MET A 196 -15.68 59.48 57.24
N GLU A 197 -15.55 58.29 57.82
CA GLU A 197 -15.66 58.10 59.27
C GLU A 197 -14.58 58.87 60.05
N VAL A 198 -13.33 58.78 59.61
CA VAL A 198 -12.22 59.52 60.21
C VAL A 198 -12.44 61.03 60.11
N GLN A 199 -12.87 61.53 58.96
CA GLN A 199 -13.11 62.96 58.76
C GLN A 199 -14.27 63.48 59.62
N SER A 200 -15.33 62.68 59.77
CA SER A 200 -16.42 62.99 60.70
C SER A 200 -15.93 63.04 62.16
N ALA A 201 -15.08 62.09 62.56
CA ALA A 201 -14.51 62.07 63.90
C ALA A 201 -13.58 63.28 64.15
N ILE A 202 -12.77 63.68 63.15
CA ILE A 202 -11.92 64.88 63.24
C ILE A 202 -12.77 66.13 63.42
N HIS A 203 -13.83 66.32 62.62
CA HIS A 203 -14.71 67.49 62.78
C HIS A 203 -15.35 67.54 64.17
N LYS A 204 -15.80 66.40 64.70
CA LYS A 204 -16.34 66.34 66.08
C LYS A 204 -15.29 66.72 67.13
N ILE A 205 -14.01 66.37 66.92
CA ILE A 205 -12.92 66.76 67.82
C ILE A 205 -12.64 68.27 67.70
N GLU A 206 -12.58 68.82 66.48
CA GLU A 206 -12.40 70.26 66.25
C GLU A 206 -13.53 71.09 66.87
N ASP A 207 -14.79 70.66 66.71
CA ASP A 207 -15.94 71.34 67.31
C ASP A 207 -15.87 71.28 68.83
N ARG A 208 -15.47 70.13 69.40
CA ARG A 208 -15.29 69.99 70.85
C ARG A 208 -14.15 70.87 71.36
N ASP A 209 -13.05 70.97 70.63
CA ASP A 209 -11.91 71.81 71.01
C ASP A 209 -12.27 73.29 70.93
N ARG A 210 -13.04 73.71 69.92
CA ARG A 210 -13.58 75.08 69.82
C ARG A 210 -14.52 75.41 70.97
N ALA A 211 -15.44 74.51 71.30
CA ALA A 211 -16.34 74.69 72.44
C ALA A 211 -15.58 74.77 73.77
N ASN A 212 -14.57 73.91 73.97
CA ASN A 212 -13.69 73.98 75.14
C ASN A 212 -12.90 75.30 75.17
N HIS A 213 -12.41 75.78 74.03
CA HIS A 213 -11.70 77.06 73.93
C HIS A 213 -12.61 78.23 74.29
N GLU A 214 -13.85 78.27 73.80
CA GLU A 214 -14.85 79.26 74.19
C GLU A 214 -15.16 79.20 75.70
N GLU A 215 -15.28 78.00 76.27
CA GLU A 215 -15.51 77.83 77.71
C GLU A 215 -14.33 78.36 78.54
N ILE A 216 -13.10 78.04 78.14
CA ILE A 216 -11.88 78.53 78.80
C ILE A 216 -11.78 80.06 78.68
N MET A 217 -12.01 80.63 77.49
CA MET A 217 -11.98 82.08 77.28
C MET A 217 -13.06 82.80 78.09
N THR A 218 -14.24 82.20 78.23
CA THR A 218 -15.31 82.71 79.10
C THR A 218 -14.92 82.67 80.58
N LYS A 219 -14.25 81.60 81.03
CA LYS A 219 -13.71 81.49 82.40
C LYS A 219 -12.60 82.52 82.66
N VAL A 220 -11.68 82.72 81.72
CA VAL A 220 -10.61 83.73 81.82
C VAL A 220 -11.17 85.14 81.83
N SER A 221 -12.17 85.45 81.00
CA SER A 221 -12.84 86.75 80.99
C SER A 221 -13.55 87.05 82.32
N LYS A 222 -14.25 86.06 82.90
CA LYS A 222 -14.82 86.19 84.26
C LYS A 222 -13.75 86.41 85.33
N PHE A 223 -12.58 85.77 85.21
CA PHE A 223 -11.47 85.96 86.15
C PHE A 223 -10.90 87.38 86.09
N PHE A 224 -10.78 87.95 84.89
CA PHE A 224 -10.32 89.34 84.69
C PHE A 224 -11.32 90.38 85.24
N ILE A 225 -12.63 90.11 85.17
CA ILE A 225 -13.67 90.99 85.72
C ILE A 225 -13.62 91.02 87.27
N ILE A 226 -13.20 89.93 87.92
CA ILE A 226 -13.10 89.84 89.39
C ILE A 226 -11.87 90.58 89.94
N ILE A 227 -10.84 90.84 89.12
CA ILE A 227 -9.59 91.50 89.54
C ILE A 227 -9.67 93.05 89.39
N HIS A 228 -10.77 93.60 88.87
CA HIS A 228 -10.96 95.06 88.65
C HIS A 228 -12.07 95.70 89.50
N VAL A 229 -12.45 95.09 90.63
CA VAL A 229 -13.33 95.66 91.65
C VAL A 229 -12.59 95.67 92.98
#